data_AF-A0A7X5EZU6-F1
#
_entry.id   AF-A0A7X5EZU6-F1
#
_cell.length_a   1.000
_cell.length_b   1.000
_cell.length_c   1.000
_cell.angle_alpha   90.00
_cell.angle_beta   90.00
_cell.angle_gamma   90.00
#
_symmetry.space_group_name_H-M   'P 1'
#
loop_
_entity.id
_entity.type
_entity.pdbx_description
1 polymer ?
#
loop_
_entity_poly.entity_id
_entity_poly.type
_entity_poly.pdbx_seq_one_letter_code
_entity_poly.pdbx_strand_id
1 'polypeptide(L)'
;MAAALVPGSALAQTAAPRVQSEYEAGWVNDALGMRHYSGLSCPNRMGSLTRTKVMPTGRTRIAGCIYTSDQGLQVVIRQHAQDTGPTEADLFARTYLKAGFAPVRLSGVAGRGITFRTSGNADRSLLETLWHFRGRSADYTLWIAYTLPEHEMALEPAFLDVETQLARLR
;
A
#
# COMPACT_ATOMS: atom_id res chain seq x y z
N MET A 1 31.65 18.50 -50.46
CA MET A 1 31.96 18.95 -49.09
C MET A 1 30.65 19.41 -48.48
N ALA A 2 29.92 18.61 -47.70
CA ALA A 2 30.17 18.06 -46.36
C ALA A 2 29.94 19.07 -45.21
N ALA A 3 29.13 18.64 -44.22
CA ALA A 3 28.79 19.20 -42.90
C ALA A 3 27.69 20.28 -42.84
N ALA A 4 26.68 20.27 -41.95
CA ALA A 4 26.36 19.38 -40.82
C ALA A 4 24.86 19.48 -40.43
N LEU A 5 24.38 18.41 -39.76
CA LEU A 5 23.16 18.31 -38.94
C LEU A 5 23.16 19.39 -37.82
N VAL A 6 22.04 19.76 -37.17
CA VAL A 6 21.36 19.03 -36.07
C VAL A 6 19.93 19.62 -35.85
N PRO A 7 18.95 18.80 -35.41
CA PRO A 7 17.57 19.21 -35.23
C PRO A 7 17.33 19.88 -33.88
N GLY A 8 16.62 21.01 -33.89
CA GLY A 8 16.05 21.61 -32.68
C GLY A 8 14.84 20.82 -32.20
N SER A 9 15.09 19.72 -31.49
CA SER A 9 14.07 18.96 -30.74
C SER A 9 13.42 19.86 -29.69
N ALA A 10 12.27 20.45 -30.01
CA ALA A 10 11.37 20.98 -29.01
C ALA A 10 10.79 19.78 -28.24
N LEU A 11 11.46 19.41 -27.15
CA LEU A 11 10.92 18.50 -26.15
C LEU A 11 9.65 19.15 -25.58
N ALA A 12 8.50 18.76 -26.12
CA ALA A 12 7.24 18.91 -25.44
C ALA A 12 7.37 18.18 -24.10
N GLN A 13 7.54 18.94 -23.02
CA GLN A 13 7.32 18.44 -21.68
C GLN A 13 5.87 18.00 -21.61
N THR A 14 5.61 16.72 -21.87
CA THR A 14 4.36 16.08 -21.47
C THR A 14 4.32 16.17 -19.96
N ALA A 15 3.63 17.19 -19.45
CA ALA A 15 3.24 17.25 -18.05
C ALA A 15 2.61 15.89 -17.70
N ALA A 16 3.13 15.24 -16.66
CA ALA A 16 2.53 14.02 -16.15
C ALA A 16 1.03 14.30 -15.93
N PRO A 17 0.12 13.42 -16.38
CA PRO A 17 -1.30 13.65 -16.18
C PRO A 17 -1.55 13.82 -14.69
N ARG A 18 -2.04 15.01 -14.29
CA ARG A 18 -2.49 15.25 -12.93
C ARG A 18 -3.63 14.28 -12.67
N VAL A 19 -3.37 13.23 -11.90
CA VAL A 19 -4.42 12.36 -11.39
C VAL A 19 -5.27 13.24 -10.49
N GLN A 20 -6.42 13.66 -10.99
CA GLN A 20 -7.39 14.40 -10.20
C GLN A 20 -7.79 13.50 -9.03
N SER A 21 -7.81 14.08 -7.83
CA SER A 21 -8.41 13.41 -6.69
C SER A 21 -9.88 13.10 -7.01
N GLU A 22 -10.42 11.99 -6.51
CA GLU A 22 -11.83 11.60 -6.79
C GLU A 22 -12.82 12.73 -6.46
N TYR A 23 -12.47 13.59 -5.50
CA TYR A 23 -13.19 14.80 -5.13
C TYR A 23 -13.17 15.90 -6.21
N GLU A 24 -12.05 16.12 -6.90
CA GLU A 24 -11.94 17.09 -8.00
C GLU A 24 -12.70 16.65 -9.25
N ALA A 25 -12.89 15.33 -9.43
CA ALA A 25 -13.68 14.76 -10.51
C ALA A 25 -15.19 14.68 -10.21
N GLY A 26 -15.67 15.27 -9.11
CA GLY A 26 -17.09 15.36 -8.77
C GLY A 26 -17.71 14.06 -8.27
N TRP A 27 -16.90 13.07 -7.87
CA TRP A 27 -17.41 11.83 -7.29
C TRP A 27 -17.89 12.08 -5.86
N VAL A 28 -19.18 11.88 -5.64
CA VAL A 28 -19.77 11.92 -4.29
C VAL A 28 -19.39 10.63 -3.57
N ASN A 29 -18.82 10.75 -2.38
CA ASN A 29 -18.42 9.62 -1.54
C ASN A 29 -19.68 8.88 -1.05
N ASP A 30 -20.14 7.91 -1.84
CA ASP A 30 -21.24 7.04 -1.47
C ASP A 30 -20.73 5.87 -0.63
N ALA A 31 -20.71 6.07 0.68
CA ALA A 31 -20.36 5.04 1.66
C ALA A 31 -21.33 3.83 1.63
N LEU A 32 -22.49 3.94 0.97
CA LEU A 32 -23.51 2.89 0.85
C LEU A 32 -23.52 2.20 -0.52
N GLY A 33 -22.98 2.84 -1.55
CA GLY A 33 -23.01 2.38 -2.95
C GLY A 33 -22.10 1.20 -3.30
N MET A 34 -21.21 0.79 -2.38
CA MET A 34 -20.29 -0.35 -2.55
C MET A 34 -20.54 -1.49 -1.54
N ARG A 35 -21.80 -1.74 -1.17
CA ARG A 35 -22.15 -2.86 -0.28
C ARG A 35 -22.08 -4.21 -1.01
N HIS A 36 -20.88 -4.75 -1.17
CA HIS A 36 -20.67 -6.18 -0.94
C HIS A 36 -20.31 -6.33 0.54
N TYR A 37 -21.30 -6.72 1.36
CA TYR A 37 -21.10 -6.83 2.80
C TYR A 37 -20.20 -8.03 3.12
N SER A 38 -18.89 -7.77 3.14
CA SER A 38 -17.83 -8.72 3.51
C SER A 38 -17.43 -8.63 4.99
N GLY A 39 -17.96 -7.64 5.72
CA GLY A 39 -17.61 -7.35 7.11
C GLY A 39 -16.42 -6.40 7.29
N LEU A 40 -15.63 -6.10 6.25
CA LEU A 40 -14.60 -5.06 6.32
C LEU A 40 -15.22 -3.65 6.27
N SER A 41 -14.98 -2.86 7.32
CA SER A 41 -15.29 -1.42 7.34
C SER A 41 -14.03 -0.60 7.10
N CYS A 42 -14.01 0.13 5.99
CA CYS A 42 -12.94 1.06 5.66
C CYS A 42 -13.39 2.50 5.93
N PRO A 43 -13.09 3.08 7.10
CA PRO A 43 -13.42 4.47 7.36
C PRO A 43 -12.67 5.40 6.39
N ASN A 44 -13.24 6.59 6.13
CA ASN A 44 -12.58 7.60 5.30
C ASN A 44 -11.23 8.05 5.89
N ARG A 45 -11.08 8.01 7.23
CA ARG A 45 -9.85 8.33 7.94
C ARG A 45 -9.52 7.33 9.05
N MET A 46 -8.23 7.05 9.24
CA MET A 46 -7.67 6.31 10.38
C MET A 46 -6.43 7.05 10.85
N GLY A 47 -6.52 7.78 11.96
CA GLY A 47 -5.45 8.68 12.41
C GLY A 47 -5.00 9.62 11.29
N SER A 48 -3.74 9.50 10.86
CA SER A 48 -3.15 10.31 9.78
C SER A 48 -3.42 9.79 8.35
N LEU A 49 -4.10 8.64 8.22
CA LEU A 49 -4.37 7.98 6.96
C LEU A 49 -5.71 8.41 6.37
N THR A 50 -5.71 8.79 5.10
CA THR A 50 -6.92 9.10 4.32
C THR A 50 -7.18 8.03 3.27
N ARG A 51 -8.40 7.50 3.20
CA ARG A 51 -8.80 6.47 2.24
C ARG A 51 -8.82 7.06 0.83
N THR A 52 -8.08 6.47 -0.08
CA THR A 52 -8.05 6.87 -1.49
C THR A 52 -8.82 5.93 -2.40
N LYS A 53 -9.01 4.67 -1.99
CA LYS A 53 -9.73 3.68 -2.80
C LYS A 53 -10.28 2.52 -1.98
N VAL A 54 -11.42 1.99 -2.39
CA VAL A 54 -11.90 0.65 -2.00
C VAL A 54 -11.65 -0.32 -3.14
N MET A 55 -11.10 -1.48 -2.82
CA MET A 55 -10.74 -2.52 -3.77
C MET A 55 -11.78 -3.64 -3.76
N PRO A 56 -12.26 -4.07 -4.93
CA PRO A 56 -13.28 -5.10 -5.02
C PRO A 56 -12.78 -6.48 -4.58
N THR A 57 -13.74 -7.39 -4.44
CA THR A 57 -13.52 -8.82 -4.24
C THR A 57 -12.84 -9.44 -5.46
N GLY A 58 -11.88 -10.33 -5.22
CA GLY A 58 -11.29 -11.27 -6.18
C GLY A 58 -11.32 -12.70 -5.62
N ARG A 59 -10.64 -13.66 -6.25
CA ARG A 59 -10.75 -15.10 -5.89
C ARG A 59 -10.48 -15.40 -4.40
N THR A 60 -9.35 -14.97 -3.84
CA THR A 60 -9.00 -15.19 -2.42
C THR A 60 -9.10 -13.92 -1.56
N ARG A 61 -9.27 -12.77 -2.22
CA ARG A 61 -9.20 -11.45 -1.60
C ARG A 61 -10.60 -10.87 -1.53
N ILE A 62 -11.16 -10.78 -0.32
CA ILE A 62 -12.58 -10.50 -0.13
C ILE A 62 -12.87 -9.01 -0.33
N ALA A 63 -12.20 -8.13 0.41
CA ALA A 63 -12.34 -6.68 0.30
C ALA A 63 -11.05 -6.03 0.75
N GLY A 64 -10.82 -4.77 0.41
CA GLY A 64 -9.69 -4.04 0.94
C GLY A 64 -9.67 -2.59 0.54
N CYS A 65 -8.73 -1.85 1.09
CA CYS A 65 -8.70 -0.39 0.96
C CYS A 65 -7.28 0.10 0.84
N ILE A 66 -7.14 1.18 0.08
CA ILE A 66 -5.89 1.91 -0.08
C ILE A 66 -6.04 3.21 0.69
N TYR A 67 -5.01 3.54 1.46
CA TYR A 67 -4.88 4.76 2.21
C TYR A 67 -3.56 5.43 1.86
N THR A 68 -3.53 6.74 2.03
CA THR A 68 -2.31 7.55 1.98
C THR A 68 -2.15 8.35 3.26
N SER A 69 -0.93 8.54 3.73
CA SER A 69 -0.62 9.52 4.78
C SER A 69 -0.25 10.87 4.19
N ASP A 70 -0.33 11.93 5.00
CA ASP A 70 0.18 13.26 4.63
C ASP A 70 1.69 13.28 4.36
N GLN A 71 2.40 12.25 4.84
CA GLN A 71 3.83 12.05 4.64
C GLN A 71 4.13 11.16 3.42
N GLY A 72 3.14 10.79 2.61
CA GLY A 72 3.35 10.04 1.37
C GLY A 72 3.48 8.53 1.53
N LEU A 73 3.11 7.96 2.69
CA LEU A 73 3.00 6.50 2.84
C LEU A 73 1.85 5.98 1.98
N GLN A 74 2.07 4.87 1.28
CA GLN A 74 0.98 4.11 0.68
C GLN A 74 0.69 2.88 1.54
N VAL A 75 -0.56 2.77 1.98
CA VAL A 75 -1.01 1.73 2.91
C VAL A 75 -2.13 0.94 2.25
N VAL A 76 -1.99 -0.37 2.16
CA VAL A 76 -3.00 -1.27 1.61
C VAL A 76 -3.43 -2.28 2.65
N ILE A 77 -4.73 -2.30 2.93
CA ILE A 77 -5.34 -3.28 3.81
C ILE A 77 -6.16 -4.24 2.96
N ARG A 78 -5.97 -5.54 3.16
CA ARG A 78 -6.78 -6.58 2.52
C ARG A 78 -7.38 -7.49 3.57
N GLN A 79 -8.66 -7.78 3.41
CA GLN A 79 -9.36 -8.87 4.07
C GLN A 79 -9.30 -10.13 3.19
N HIS A 80 -9.07 -11.25 3.84
CA HIS A 80 -9.00 -12.58 3.24
C HIS A 80 -9.94 -13.52 3.98
N ALA A 81 -10.19 -14.70 3.40
CA ALA A 81 -10.92 -15.75 4.10
C ALA A 81 -10.19 -16.13 5.40
N GLN A 82 -10.94 -16.58 6.40
CA GLN A 82 -10.36 -17.07 7.64
C GLN A 82 -9.30 -18.15 7.35
N ASP A 83 -8.20 -18.11 8.11
CA ASP A 83 -7.07 -19.05 8.05
C ASP A 83 -6.23 -18.99 6.76
N THR A 84 -6.44 -17.98 5.90
CA THR A 84 -5.67 -17.78 4.67
C THR A 84 -4.56 -16.73 4.81
N GLY A 85 -4.53 -15.96 5.90
CA GLY A 85 -3.53 -14.90 6.14
C GLY A 85 -2.08 -15.37 6.03
N PRO A 86 -1.68 -16.49 6.67
CA PRO A 86 -0.34 -17.04 6.51
C PRO A 86 -0.02 -17.43 5.06
N THR A 87 -0.99 -18.00 4.33
CA THR A 87 -0.80 -18.40 2.92
C THR A 87 -0.57 -17.18 2.02
N GLU A 88 -1.28 -16.08 2.27
CA GLU A 88 -1.10 -14.82 1.53
C GLU A 88 0.25 -14.15 1.86
N ALA A 89 0.71 -14.23 3.11
CA ALA A 89 2.03 -13.74 3.51
C ALA A 89 3.17 -14.54 2.84
N ASP A 90 3.03 -15.87 2.78
CA ASP A 90 3.96 -16.73 2.06
C ASP A 90 3.96 -16.45 0.56
N LEU A 91 2.79 -16.22 -0.03
CA LEU A 91 2.66 -15.86 -1.44
C LEU A 91 3.38 -14.53 -1.73
N PHE A 92 3.21 -13.54 -0.87
CA PHE A 92 3.96 -12.27 -0.95
C PHE A 92 5.47 -12.53 -0.94
N ALA A 93 5.98 -13.23 0.08
CA ALA A 93 7.41 -13.52 0.20
C ALA A 93 7.98 -14.25 -1.03
N ARG A 94 7.32 -15.33 -1.47
CA ARG A 94 7.74 -16.11 -2.65
C ARG A 94 7.73 -15.28 -3.93
N THR A 95 6.76 -14.38 -4.09
CA THR A 95 6.64 -13.56 -5.31
C THR A 95 7.76 -12.53 -5.39
N TYR A 96 8.12 -11.88 -4.27
CA TYR A 96 9.23 -10.92 -4.24
C TYR A 96 10.58 -11.59 -4.46
N LEU A 97 10.81 -12.74 -3.83
CA LEU A 97 12.01 -13.54 -4.06
C LEU A 97 12.14 -13.97 -5.52
N LYS A 98 11.03 -14.45 -6.13
CA LYS A 98 11.00 -14.84 -7.55
C LYS A 98 11.25 -13.64 -8.48
N ALA A 99 10.85 -12.44 -8.09
CA ALA A 99 11.11 -11.21 -8.82
C ALA A 99 12.55 -10.68 -8.64
N GLY A 100 13.36 -11.29 -7.76
CA GLY A 100 14.76 -10.91 -7.53
C GLY A 100 14.96 -9.86 -6.44
N PHE A 101 13.94 -9.54 -5.63
CA PHE A 101 14.09 -8.58 -4.54
C PHE A 101 14.77 -9.22 -3.32
N ALA A 102 15.63 -8.43 -2.67
CA ALA A 102 16.35 -8.87 -1.48
C ALA A 102 15.49 -8.69 -0.21
N PRO A 103 15.33 -9.73 0.62
CA PRO A 103 14.69 -9.59 1.91
C PRO A 103 15.56 -8.74 2.85
N VAL A 104 14.92 -7.91 3.67
CA VAL A 104 15.61 -7.04 4.63
C VAL A 104 15.10 -7.38 6.03
N ARG A 105 16.02 -7.50 6.99
CA ARG A 105 15.69 -7.58 8.41
C ARG A 105 15.80 -6.19 9.02
N LEU A 106 14.72 -5.74 9.63
CA LEU A 106 14.63 -4.46 10.33
C LEU A 106 14.28 -4.68 11.80
N SER A 107 14.41 -3.62 12.59
CA SER A 107 13.94 -3.54 13.97
C SER A 107 12.54 -2.90 14.05
N GLY A 108 12.00 -2.78 15.27
CA GLY A 108 10.71 -2.13 15.52
C GLY A 108 9.53 -2.80 14.82
N VAL A 109 8.56 -2.00 14.41
CA VAL A 109 7.34 -2.49 13.75
C VAL A 109 7.61 -3.21 12.43
N ALA A 110 8.59 -2.73 11.66
CA ALA A 110 8.98 -3.33 10.40
C ALA A 110 9.60 -4.73 10.59
N GLY A 111 10.29 -4.95 11.72
CA GLY A 111 10.81 -6.26 12.11
C GLY A 111 9.73 -7.31 12.41
N ARG A 112 8.48 -6.90 12.63
CA ARG A 112 7.31 -7.81 12.80
C ARG A 112 6.69 -8.24 11.46
N GLY A 113 7.17 -7.69 10.34
CA GLY A 113 6.64 -7.93 9.00
C GLY A 113 7.67 -8.58 8.07
N ILE A 114 7.20 -8.94 6.88
CA ILE A 114 8.04 -9.44 5.78
C ILE A 114 8.43 -8.23 4.93
N THR A 115 9.71 -7.85 4.97
CA THR A 115 10.21 -6.65 4.29
C THR A 115 11.12 -7.00 3.12
N PHE A 116 10.93 -6.31 2.00
CA PHE A 116 11.84 -6.35 0.85
C PHE A 116 12.30 -4.95 0.47
N ARG A 117 13.54 -4.83 0.00
CA ARG A 117 14.02 -3.62 -0.69
C ARG A 117 13.65 -3.72 -2.17
N THR A 118 12.81 -2.80 -2.64
CA THR A 118 12.36 -2.78 -4.05
C THR A 118 13.13 -1.77 -4.90
N SER A 119 13.78 -0.78 -4.28
CA SER A 119 14.72 0.12 -4.95
C SER A 119 15.65 0.80 -3.95
N GLY A 120 16.66 1.51 -4.47
CA GLY A 120 17.55 2.35 -3.68
C GLY A 120 18.82 1.65 -3.17
N ASN A 121 19.52 2.32 -2.27
CA ASN A 121 20.81 1.94 -1.71
C ASN A 121 20.80 2.05 -0.16
N ALA A 122 21.98 2.00 0.47
CA ALA A 122 22.10 2.06 1.93
C ALA A 122 21.61 3.40 2.52
N ASP A 123 21.76 4.51 1.80
CA ASP A 123 21.41 5.86 2.29
C ASP A 123 19.92 6.17 2.07
N ARG A 124 19.34 5.60 1.01
CA ARG A 124 17.94 5.76 0.66
C ARG A 124 17.38 4.49 0.08
N SER A 125 16.49 3.82 0.81
CA SER A 125 15.90 2.54 0.41
C SER A 125 14.39 2.65 0.29
N LEU A 126 13.82 2.29 -0.86
CA LEU A 126 12.39 2.03 -0.98
C LEU A 126 12.14 0.59 -0.51
N LEU A 127 11.28 0.49 0.49
CA LEU A 127 10.93 -0.75 1.17
C LEU A 127 9.44 -1.02 1.06
N GLU A 128 9.13 -2.30 0.99
CA GLU A 128 7.76 -2.79 1.00
C GLU A 128 7.64 -3.88 2.04
N THR A 129 6.76 -3.63 3.01
CA THR A 129 6.58 -4.52 4.16
C THR A 129 5.15 -4.99 4.24
N LEU A 130 4.99 -6.30 4.43
CA LEU A 130 3.70 -6.94 4.64
C LEU A 130 3.61 -7.55 6.05
N TRP A 131 2.52 -7.24 6.74
CA TRP A 131 2.10 -7.88 7.98
C TRP A 131 0.82 -8.66 7.72
N HIS A 132 0.66 -9.78 8.42
CA HIS A 132 -0.59 -10.52 8.43
C HIS A 132 -1.18 -10.51 9.84
N PHE A 133 -2.50 -10.57 9.91
CA PHE A 133 -3.26 -10.57 11.14
C PHE A 133 -4.39 -11.59 11.07
N ARG A 134 -4.58 -12.32 12.16
CA ARG A 134 -5.70 -13.25 12.30
C ARG A 134 -6.88 -12.56 12.97
N GLY A 135 -8.09 -12.80 12.49
CA GLY A 135 -9.33 -12.34 13.12
C GLY A 135 -10.31 -13.48 13.41
N ARG A 136 -11.42 -13.18 14.07
CA ARG A 136 -12.45 -14.19 14.43
C ARG A 136 -13.14 -14.82 13.24
N SER A 137 -13.40 -14.05 12.18
CA SER A 137 -14.18 -14.48 11.01
C SER A 137 -13.48 -14.22 9.67
N ALA A 138 -12.32 -13.56 9.70
CA ALA A 138 -11.53 -13.22 8.53
C ALA A 138 -10.08 -12.92 8.94
N ASP A 139 -9.16 -13.13 8.01
CA ASP A 139 -7.78 -12.71 8.15
C ASP A 139 -7.52 -11.41 7.39
N TYR A 140 -6.43 -10.72 7.74
CA TYR A 140 -6.08 -9.45 7.14
C TYR A 140 -4.60 -9.39 6.80
N THR A 141 -4.26 -8.67 5.75
CA THR A 141 -2.88 -8.23 5.49
C THR A 141 -2.82 -6.71 5.41
N LEU A 142 -1.76 -6.15 5.97
CA LEU A 142 -1.35 -4.76 5.82
C LEU A 142 -0.09 -4.76 4.97
N TRP A 143 -0.07 -3.98 3.90
CA TRP A 143 1.12 -3.72 3.10
C TRP A 143 1.40 -2.22 3.11
N ILE A 144 2.63 -1.84 3.39
CA ILE A 144 3.07 -0.44 3.36
C ILE A 144 4.30 -0.33 2.48
N ALA A 145 4.26 0.58 1.51
CA ALA A 145 5.41 1.03 0.77
C ALA A 145 5.94 2.33 1.38
N TYR A 146 7.24 2.38 1.70
CA TYR A 146 7.87 3.52 2.38
C TYR A 146 9.35 3.64 2.06
N THR A 147 9.90 4.84 2.21
CA THR A 147 11.31 5.13 1.96
C THR A 147 12.00 5.42 3.29
N LEU A 148 13.16 4.79 3.52
CA LEU A 148 14.02 5.16 4.63
C LEU A 148 15.17 6.06 4.14
N PRO A 149 15.56 7.09 4.91
CA PRO A 149 15.05 7.42 6.26
C PRO A 149 13.77 8.28 6.29
N GLU A 150 13.26 8.75 5.15
CA GLU A 150 12.21 9.80 5.13
C GLU A 150 10.94 9.45 5.90
N HIS A 151 10.53 8.19 5.88
CA HIS A 151 9.30 7.72 6.49
C HIS A 151 9.53 6.92 7.78
N GLU A 152 10.74 6.94 8.36
CA GLU A 152 11.08 6.15 9.55
C GLU A 152 10.12 6.42 10.72
N MET A 153 9.88 7.70 11.03
CA MET A 153 8.97 8.12 12.11
C MET A 153 7.49 8.00 11.74
N ALA A 154 7.17 7.83 10.45
CA ALA A 154 5.80 7.75 9.95
C ALA A 154 5.23 6.32 10.03
N LEU A 155 6.12 5.33 9.97
CA LEU A 155 5.73 3.93 9.78
C LEU A 155 4.97 3.35 10.98
N GLU A 156 5.49 3.57 12.19
CA GLU A 156 4.88 3.01 13.41
C GLU A 156 3.50 3.62 13.71
N PRO A 157 3.29 4.95 13.66
CA PRO A 157 1.96 5.53 13.79
C PRO A 157 0.96 4.97 12.77
N ALA A 158 1.35 4.87 11.49
CA ALA A 158 0.48 4.34 10.45
C ALA A 158 0.11 2.87 10.69
N PHE A 159 1.06 2.06 11.14
CA PHE A 159 0.79 0.67 11.52
C PHE A 159 -0.20 0.57 12.68
N LEU A 160 0.00 1.37 13.74
CA LEU A 160 -0.84 1.35 14.94
C LEU A 160 -2.26 1.85 14.68
N ASP A 161 -2.43 2.84 13.80
CA ASP A 161 -3.75 3.31 13.33
C ASP A 161 -4.54 2.16 12.69
N VAL A 162 -3.88 1.38 11.82
CA VAL A 162 -4.48 0.21 11.18
C VAL A 162 -4.72 -0.93 12.18
N GLU A 163 -3.75 -1.25 13.04
CA GLU A 163 -3.87 -2.32 14.02
C GLU A 163 -5.05 -2.06 14.97
N THR A 164 -5.21 -0.81 15.42
CA THR A 164 -6.36 -0.36 16.24
C THR A 164 -7.68 -0.51 15.50
N GLN A 165 -7.74 -0.13 14.22
CA GLN A 165 -8.95 -0.28 13.42
C GLN A 165 -9.31 -1.76 13.23
N LEU A 166 -8.33 -2.60 12.92
CA LEU A 166 -8.55 -4.04 12.75
C LEU A 166 -8.94 -4.71 14.08
N ALA A 167 -8.42 -4.27 15.22
CA ALA A 167 -8.79 -4.80 16.53
C ALA A 167 -10.28 -4.66 16.86
N ARG A 168 -10.97 -3.65 16.28
CA ARG A 168 -12.43 -3.48 16.40
C ARG A 168 -13.22 -4.50 15.59
N LEU A 169 -12.59 -5.13 14.59
CA LEU A 169 -13.18 -6.12 13.70
C LEU A 169 -12.81 -7.55 14.08
N ARG A 170 -11.75 -7.73 14.89
CA ARG A 170 -11.32 -9.02 15.43
C ARG A 170 -12.16 -9.44 16.61
#